data_AF-A0A9R1MIG4-F1
#
_entry.id   AF-A0A9R1MIG4-F1
#
_cell.length_a   1.000
_cell.length_b   1.000
_cell.length_c   1.000
_cell.angle_alpha   90.00
_cell.angle_beta   90.00
_cell.angle_gamma   90.00
#
_symmetry.space_group_name_H-M   'P 1'
#
loop_
_entity.id
_entity.type
_entity.pdbx_description
1 polymer ?
#
loop_
_entity_poly.entity_id
_entity_poly.type
_entity_poly.pdbx_seq_one_letter_code
_entity_poly.pdbx_strand_id
1 'polypeptide(L)'
;MGHALEPGRITFDEKMEIRRAIEEASIPHTYVSANCFAAFFVPNLSQMRTLLPPKEKVHVYGDGNVKVIFMDEDDVATYTIKSIDDPRALNKTIYLRPPENILSQNELIAKWEKLSGEVLERIPIPSDEFLASMEGEDGEEASLLYPEVRCTRMEDYMKRYL
;
A
#
# COMPACT_ATOMS: atom_id res chain seq x y z
N MET A 1 -6.77 -7.67 13.10
CA MET A 1 -6.52 -8.11 11.71
C MET A 1 -7.18 -9.46 11.38
N GLY A 2 -8.12 -9.97 12.19
CA GLY A 2 -8.66 -11.34 12.03
C GLY A 2 -9.52 -11.63 10.81
N HIS A 3 -9.76 -10.65 9.93
CA HIS A 3 -10.53 -10.80 8.68
C HIS A 3 -9.65 -10.63 7.43
N ALA A 4 -8.32 -10.55 7.59
CA ALA A 4 -7.41 -10.46 6.44
C ALA A 4 -7.34 -11.80 5.70
N LEU A 5 -7.23 -11.74 4.37
CA LEU A 5 -7.06 -12.89 3.50
C LEU A 5 -5.58 -13.09 3.17
N GLU A 6 -5.19 -14.32 2.83
CA GLU A 6 -3.87 -14.60 2.28
C GLU A 6 -3.75 -14.02 0.85
N PRO A 7 -2.56 -13.56 0.44
CA PRO A 7 -1.29 -13.60 1.16
C PRO A 7 -1.12 -12.46 2.20
N GLY A 8 -1.95 -11.42 2.16
CA GLY A 8 -1.79 -10.23 3.01
C GLY A 8 -1.85 -10.50 4.52
N ARG A 9 -2.60 -11.52 4.93
CA ARG A 9 -2.68 -11.98 6.32
C ARG A 9 -1.32 -12.40 6.89
N ILE A 10 -0.46 -13.03 6.08
CA ILE A 10 0.83 -13.58 6.53
C ILE A 10 1.69 -12.46 7.14
N THR A 11 1.82 -11.33 6.42
CA THR A 11 2.59 -10.17 6.90
C THR A 11 2.02 -9.57 8.19
N PHE A 12 0.72 -9.66 8.42
CA PHE A 12 0.10 -9.20 9.66
C PHE A 12 0.43 -10.12 10.83
N ASP A 13 0.34 -11.44 10.61
CA ASP A 13 0.63 -12.43 11.63
C ASP A 13 2.12 -12.36 12.06
N GLU A 14 3.05 -12.23 11.10
CA GLU A 14 4.49 -12.00 11.36
C GLU A 14 4.75 -10.73 12.19
N LYS A 15 4.10 -9.62 11.86
CA LYS A 15 4.22 -8.38 12.65
C LYS A 15 3.69 -8.56 14.07
N MET A 16 2.63 -9.34 14.25
CA MET A 16 2.06 -9.60 15.57
C MET A 16 2.96 -10.52 16.42
N GLU A 17 3.70 -11.44 15.81
CA GLU A 17 4.74 -12.22 16.50
C GLU A 17 5.84 -11.33 17.08
N ILE A 18 6.33 -10.37 16.28
CA ILE A 18 7.35 -9.41 16.73
C ILE A 18 6.81 -8.56 17.90
N ARG A 19 5.57 -8.08 17.81
CA ARG A 19 4.96 -7.29 18.90
C ARG A 19 4.88 -8.06 20.21
N ARG A 20 4.46 -9.33 20.15
CA ARG A 20 4.41 -10.20 21.32
C ARG A 20 5.80 -10.39 21.92
N ALA A 21 6.82 -10.66 21.10
CA ALA A 21 8.19 -10.84 21.58
C ALA A 21 8.75 -9.58 22.28
N ILE A 22 8.46 -8.38 21.75
CA ILE A 22 8.84 -7.10 22.38
C ILE A 22 8.16 -6.93 23.75
N GLU A 23 6.86 -7.21 23.82
CA GLU A 23 6.06 -7.08 25.04
C GLU A 23 6.49 -8.09 26.12
N GLU A 24 6.69 -9.37 25.75
CA GLU A 24 7.17 -10.44 26.63
C GLU A 24 8.57 -10.15 27.18
N ALA A 25 9.45 -9.58 26.34
CA ALA A 25 10.78 -9.14 26.75
C ALA A 25 10.77 -7.83 27.57
N SER A 26 9.60 -7.24 27.83
CA SER A 26 9.43 -5.97 28.55
C SER A 26 10.24 -4.82 27.95
N ILE A 27 10.41 -4.82 26.62
CA ILE A 27 11.14 -3.77 25.89
C ILE A 27 10.22 -2.55 25.74
N PRO A 28 10.67 -1.35 26.15
CA PRO A 28 9.96 -0.09 25.89
C PRO A 28 9.72 0.10 24.39
N HIS A 29 8.47 0.36 23.98
CA HIS A 29 8.11 0.42 22.57
C HIS A 29 7.03 1.44 22.25
N THR A 30 6.95 1.83 20.98
CA THR A 30 5.83 2.54 20.40
C THR A 30 5.54 1.95 19.02
N TYR A 31 4.31 1.50 18.78
CA TYR A 31 3.92 1.01 17.46
C TYR A 31 3.24 2.13 16.67
N VAL A 32 3.85 2.55 15.56
CA VAL A 32 3.26 3.56 14.68
C VAL A 32 2.40 2.89 13.61
N SER A 33 1.09 3.12 13.66
CA SER A 33 0.14 2.68 12.63
C SER A 33 -0.16 3.85 11.69
N ALA A 34 0.61 3.94 10.60
CA ALA A 34 0.57 5.04 9.64
C ALA A 34 -0.47 4.91 8.52
N ASN A 35 -1.16 3.78 8.38
CA ASN A 35 -2.12 3.51 7.29
C ASN A 35 -1.47 3.57 5.88
N CYS A 36 -2.06 4.29 4.92
CA CYS A 36 -1.64 4.28 3.52
C CYS A 36 -0.71 5.46 3.20
N PHE A 37 0.51 5.18 2.77
CA PHE A 37 1.46 6.19 2.28
C PHE A 37 0.98 6.85 0.98
N ALA A 38 0.93 8.17 0.95
CA ALA A 38 0.37 8.93 -0.14
C ALA A 38 1.04 8.60 -1.48
N ALA A 39 2.37 8.50 -1.54
CA ALA A 39 3.11 8.24 -2.78
C ALA A 39 2.70 6.94 -3.49
N PHE A 40 2.21 5.93 -2.75
CA PHE A 40 1.80 4.64 -3.33
C PHE A 40 0.33 4.59 -3.75
N PHE A 41 -0.54 5.40 -3.15
CA PHE A 41 -1.98 5.28 -3.33
C PHE A 41 -2.66 6.54 -3.89
N VAL A 42 -2.11 7.74 -3.66
CA VAL A 42 -2.77 8.99 -4.03
C VAL A 42 -2.53 9.34 -5.50
N PRO A 43 -1.30 9.39 -6.04
CA PRO A 43 -1.07 9.78 -7.42
C PRO A 43 -1.77 8.87 -8.42
N ASN A 44 -1.77 7.56 -8.17
CA ASN A 44 -2.39 6.56 -9.03
C ASN A 44 -3.88 6.30 -8.71
N LEU A 45 -4.51 7.01 -7.77
CA LEU A 45 -5.91 6.76 -7.35
C LEU A 45 -6.16 5.30 -6.88
N SER A 46 -5.19 4.75 -6.16
CA SER A 46 -5.16 3.38 -5.63
C SER A 46 -5.22 2.29 -6.70
N GLN A 47 -4.83 2.58 -7.94
CA GLN A 47 -4.78 1.58 -9.00
C GLN A 47 -3.61 0.61 -8.82
N MET A 48 -3.87 -0.67 -9.06
CA MET A 48 -2.80 -1.69 -9.08
C MET A 48 -1.86 -1.49 -10.28
N ARG A 49 -0.60 -1.91 -10.13
CA ARG A 49 0.44 -1.97 -11.19
C ARG A 49 0.96 -0.62 -11.74
N THR A 50 0.47 0.52 -11.25
CA THR A 50 0.97 1.86 -11.65
C THR A 50 1.17 2.74 -10.42
N LEU A 51 2.12 3.68 -10.48
CA LEU A 51 2.29 4.77 -9.51
C LEU A 51 1.91 6.14 -10.08
N LEU A 52 1.50 6.17 -11.35
CA LEU A 52 1.14 7.39 -12.07
C LEU A 52 -0.38 7.53 -12.18
N PRO A 53 -0.89 8.77 -12.27
CA PRO A 53 -2.31 9.00 -12.44
C PRO A 53 -2.87 8.35 -13.71
N PRO A 54 -4.06 7.74 -13.62
CA PRO A 54 -4.78 7.29 -14.81
C PRO A 54 -5.19 8.49 -15.67
N LYS A 55 -5.17 8.30 -16.99
CA LYS A 55 -5.52 9.35 -17.97
C LYS A 55 -6.96 9.27 -18.45
N GLU A 56 -7.51 8.08 -18.55
CA GLU A 56 -8.83 7.86 -19.18
C GLU A 56 -9.75 7.04 -18.28
N LYS A 57 -9.24 5.95 -17.70
CA LYS A 57 -10.03 4.94 -16.99
C LYS A 57 -9.51 4.74 -15.58
N VAL A 58 -10.43 4.56 -14.64
CA VAL A 58 -10.12 4.23 -13.25
C VAL A 58 -10.99 3.08 -12.78
N HIS A 59 -10.37 2.08 -12.16
CA HIS A 59 -11.08 0.99 -11.53
C HIS A 59 -11.53 1.36 -10.13
N VAL A 60 -12.80 1.10 -9.83
CA VAL A 60 -13.41 1.36 -8.52
C VAL A 60 -13.62 0.03 -7.81
N TYR A 61 -12.97 -0.16 -6.67
CA TYR A 61 -13.05 -1.41 -5.91
C TYR A 61 -14.33 -1.46 -5.07
N GLY A 62 -15.14 -2.50 -5.27
CA GLY A 62 -16.47 -2.61 -4.67
C GLY A 62 -17.35 -1.43 -5.10
N ASP A 63 -17.88 -0.69 -4.12
CA ASP A 63 -18.67 0.52 -4.37
C ASP A 63 -17.84 1.82 -4.29
N GLY A 64 -16.55 1.74 -3.93
CA GLY A 64 -15.64 2.88 -3.79
C GLY A 64 -15.94 3.80 -2.59
N ASN A 65 -16.85 3.44 -1.68
CA ASN A 65 -17.29 4.31 -0.57
C ASN A 65 -16.64 3.98 0.78
N VAL A 66 -15.88 2.88 0.86
CA VAL A 66 -15.13 2.52 2.07
C VAL A 66 -14.05 3.57 2.35
N LYS A 67 -14.00 4.03 3.60
CA LYS A 67 -13.04 5.05 4.05
C LYS A 67 -11.66 4.46 4.29
N VAL A 68 -10.66 5.15 3.77
CA VAL A 68 -9.22 4.88 3.90
C VAL A 68 -8.53 6.15 4.41
N ILE A 69 -7.34 6.01 4.99
CA ILE A 69 -6.57 7.13 5.53
C ILE A 69 -5.25 7.22 4.78
N PHE A 70 -5.05 8.35 4.10
CA PHE A 70 -3.83 8.64 3.35
C PHE A 70 -2.90 9.54 4.18
N MET A 71 -1.63 9.21 4.21
CA MET A 71 -0.62 9.94 4.97
C MET A 71 0.55 10.28 4.08
N ASP A 72 0.93 11.55 4.07
CA ASP A 72 2.22 11.99 3.52
C ASP A 72 3.37 11.37 4.33
N GLU A 73 4.42 10.93 3.64
CA GLU A 73 5.54 10.20 4.23
C GLU A 73 6.34 11.06 5.21
N ASP A 74 6.51 12.36 4.93
CA ASP A 74 7.22 13.30 5.79
C ASP A 74 6.41 13.61 7.06
N ASP A 75 5.08 13.65 6.95
CA ASP A 75 4.19 13.73 8.11
C ASP A 75 4.30 12.48 8.98
N VAL A 76 4.33 11.28 8.39
CA VAL A 76 4.52 10.03 9.14
C VAL A 76 5.86 10.05 9.87
N ALA A 77 6.93 10.49 9.21
CA ALA A 77 8.25 10.65 9.83
C ALA A 77 8.18 11.64 11.00
N THR A 78 7.53 12.79 10.81
CA THR A 78 7.37 13.82 11.83
C THR A 78 6.63 13.31 13.07
N TYR A 79 5.49 12.65 12.89
CA TYR A 79 4.75 12.05 14.01
C TYR A 79 5.56 10.94 14.70
N THR A 80 6.30 10.14 13.94
CA THR A 80 7.19 9.10 14.48
C THR A 80 8.26 9.71 15.37
N ILE A 81 9.01 10.71 14.89
CA ILE A 81 10.06 11.37 15.68
C ILE A 81 9.48 12.04 16.93
N LYS A 82 8.34 12.73 16.80
CA LYS A 82 7.66 13.35 17.94
C LYS A 82 7.22 12.36 19.02
N SER A 83 7.05 11.08 18.67
CA SER A 83 6.60 10.04 19.61
C SER A 83 7.72 9.36 20.39
N ILE A 84 8.99 9.53 20.01
CA ILE A 84 10.12 8.77 20.58
C ILE A 84 10.28 9.02 22.08
N ASP A 85 10.29 10.30 22.48
CA ASP A 85 10.51 10.71 23.88
C ASP A 85 9.21 11.17 24.58
N ASP A 86 8.05 11.00 23.93
CA ASP A 86 6.77 11.39 24.53
C ASP A 86 6.30 10.29 25.49
N PRO A 87 6.20 10.55 26.81
CA PRO A 87 5.77 9.54 27.78
C PRO A 87 4.34 9.03 27.51
N ARG A 88 3.53 9.78 26.76
CA ARG A 88 2.18 9.36 26.35
C ARG A 88 2.20 8.26 25.28
N ALA A 89 3.32 8.11 24.56
CA ALA A 89 3.51 7.12 23.51
C ALA A 89 4.20 5.84 24.02
N LEU A 90 4.73 5.84 25.25
CA LEU A 90 5.41 4.70 25.85
C LEU A 90 4.47 3.50 25.99
N ASN A 91 4.86 2.36 25.41
CA ASN A 91 4.14 1.10 25.36
C ASN A 91 2.73 1.24 24.77
N LYS A 92 2.60 2.07 23.73
CA LYS A 92 1.33 2.34 23.02
C LYS A 92 1.44 2.09 21.52
N THR A 93 0.29 1.84 20.91
CA THR A 93 0.12 2.02 19.47
C THR A 93 -0.40 3.43 19.21
N ILE A 94 0.29 4.19 18.39
CA ILE A 94 -0.17 5.48 17.90
C ILE A 94 -0.79 5.31 16.51
N TYR A 95 -1.99 5.85 16.31
CA TYR A 95 -2.70 5.78 15.03
C TYR A 95 -2.72 7.16 14.39
N LEU A 96 -2.25 7.25 13.15
CA LEU A 96 -2.26 8.51 12.41
C LEU A 96 -3.57 8.62 11.64
N ARG A 97 -4.53 9.41 12.15
CA ARG A 97 -5.88 9.53 11.57
C ARG A 97 -6.32 10.98 11.42
N PRO A 98 -5.61 11.81 10.64
CA PRO A 98 -6.01 13.19 10.42
C PRO A 98 -7.37 13.22 9.70
N PRO A 99 -8.39 13.91 10.24
CA PRO A 99 -9.76 13.89 9.69
C PRO A 99 -9.85 14.27 8.21
N GLU A 100 -9.01 15.19 7.75
CA GLU A 100 -9.01 15.70 6.38
C GLU A 100 -8.54 14.65 5.34
N ASN A 101 -7.79 13.64 5.78
CA ASN A 101 -7.28 12.60 4.88
C ASN A 101 -8.06 11.28 4.99
N ILE A 102 -9.18 11.27 5.72
CA ILE A 102 -10.10 10.14 5.79
C ILE A 102 -11.04 10.20 4.57
N LEU A 103 -10.64 9.55 3.48
CA LEU A 103 -11.29 9.63 2.18
C LEU A 103 -11.69 8.24 1.67
N SER A 104 -12.79 8.18 0.93
CA SER A 104 -13.10 7.02 0.09
C SER A 104 -12.38 7.12 -1.25
N GLN A 105 -12.33 6.01 -2.00
CA GLN A 105 -11.76 6.02 -3.35
C GLN A 105 -12.55 6.99 -4.26
N ASN A 106 -13.87 7.01 -4.15
CA ASN A 106 -14.72 7.93 -4.91
C ASN A 106 -14.42 9.40 -4.60
N GLU A 107 -14.17 9.75 -3.34
CA GLU A 107 -13.80 11.11 -2.95
C GLU A 107 -12.40 11.48 -3.43
N LEU A 108 -11.46 10.52 -3.42
CA LEU A 108 -10.11 10.72 -3.97
C LEU A 108 -10.16 10.98 -5.47
N ILE A 109 -10.92 10.17 -6.23
CA ILE A 109 -11.14 10.37 -7.67
C ILE A 109 -11.78 11.74 -7.91
N ALA A 110 -12.83 12.09 -7.17
CA ALA A 110 -13.50 13.39 -7.34
C ALA A 110 -12.56 14.59 -7.07
N LYS A 111 -11.64 14.46 -6.09
CA LYS A 111 -10.60 15.47 -5.86
C LYS A 111 -9.64 15.56 -7.05
N TRP A 112 -9.22 14.42 -7.62
CA TRP A 112 -8.38 14.40 -8.80
C TRP A 112 -9.05 15.03 -10.01
N GLU A 113 -10.27 14.63 -10.35
CA GLU A 113 -11.04 15.17 -11.48
C GLU A 113 -11.23 16.70 -11.36
N LYS A 114 -11.45 17.19 -10.13
CA LYS A 114 -11.54 18.64 -9.86
C LYS A 114 -10.20 19.37 -10.09
N LEU A 115 -9.07 18.73 -9.78
CA LEU A 115 -7.73 19.33 -9.92
C LEU A 115 -7.20 19.24 -11.35
N SER A 116 -7.41 18.12 -12.03
CA SER A 116 -6.96 17.88 -13.41
C SER A 116 -7.87 18.54 -14.45
N GLY A 117 -9.16 18.70 -14.14
CA GLY A 117 -10.18 19.13 -15.10
C GLY A 117 -10.63 18.01 -16.05
N GLU A 118 -10.12 16.79 -15.88
CA GLU A 118 -10.48 15.61 -16.67
C GLU A 118 -11.45 14.72 -15.91
N VAL A 119 -12.43 14.16 -16.62
CA VAL A 119 -13.40 13.20 -16.07
C VAL A 119 -12.99 11.80 -16.48
N LEU A 120 -12.83 10.91 -15.52
CA LEU A 120 -12.38 9.54 -15.76
C LEU A 120 -13.57 8.59 -15.94
N GLU A 121 -13.47 7.67 -16.89
CA GLU A 121 -14.41 6.56 -17.01
C GLU A 121 -14.20 5.59 -15.84
N ARG A 122 -15.25 5.37 -15.06
CA ARG A 122 -15.20 4.51 -13.86
C ARG A 122 -15.63 3.09 -14.20
N ILE A 123 -14.74 2.14 -13.94
CA ILE A 123 -14.98 0.72 -14.16
C ILE A 123 -15.13 0.04 -12.80
N PRO A 124 -16.33 -0.41 -12.41
CA PRO A 124 -16.51 -1.11 -11.14
C PRO A 124 -15.81 -2.47 -11.18
N ILE A 125 -15.12 -2.82 -10.10
CA ILE A 125 -14.60 -4.17 -9.83
C ILE A 125 -15.38 -4.71 -8.62
N PRO A 126 -16.35 -5.61 -8.84
CA PRO A 126 -17.04 -6.31 -7.76
C PRO A 126 -16.08 -7.07 -6.85
N SER A 127 -16.42 -7.20 -5.56
CA SER A 127 -15.56 -7.90 -4.59
C SER A 127 -15.25 -9.34 -5.01
N ASP A 128 -16.24 -10.08 -5.52
CA ASP A 128 -16.05 -11.48 -5.92
C ASP A 128 -15.10 -11.60 -7.12
N GLU A 129 -15.18 -10.67 -8.08
CA GLU A 129 -14.28 -10.61 -9.24
C GLU A 129 -12.86 -10.26 -8.79
N PHE A 130 -12.72 -9.29 -7.89
CA PHE A 130 -11.43 -8.95 -7.30
C PHE A 130 -10.80 -10.14 -6.56
N LEU A 131 -11.58 -10.85 -5.74
CA LEU A 131 -11.11 -12.01 -5.00
C LEU A 131 -10.70 -13.16 -5.93
N ALA A 132 -11.48 -13.45 -6.96
CA ALA A 132 -11.12 -14.44 -7.97
C ALA A 132 -9.80 -14.09 -8.68
N SER A 133 -9.55 -12.80 -8.93
CA SER A 133 -8.27 -12.36 -9.53
C SER A 133 -7.05 -12.53 -8.60
N MET A 134 -7.26 -12.72 -7.29
CA MET A 134 -6.19 -12.98 -6.32
C MET A 134 -5.83 -14.46 -6.22
N GLU A 135 -6.72 -15.37 -6.65
CA GLU A 135 -6.48 -16.82 -6.72
C GLU A 135 -5.60 -17.16 -7.92
N GLY A 136 -4.35 -16.67 -7.91
CA GLY A 136 -3.27 -17.04 -8.82
C GLY A 136 -3.57 -16.88 -10.32
N GLU A 137 -3.04 -15.84 -10.96
CA GLU A 137 -2.66 -16.02 -12.36
C GLU A 137 -1.63 -17.17 -12.39
N ASP A 138 -1.92 -18.24 -13.14
CA ASP A 138 -0.97 -19.32 -13.52
C ASP A 138 0.18 -18.70 -14.35
N GLY A 139 1.00 -17.89 -13.69
CA GLY A 139 2.14 -17.22 -14.28
C GLY A 139 3.31 -18.19 -14.31
N GLU A 140 3.67 -18.65 -15.51
CA GLU A 140 4.86 -19.46 -15.71
C GLU A 140 6.11 -18.56 -15.79
N GLU A 141 7.20 -18.97 -15.13
CA GLU A 141 8.45 -18.22 -15.15
C GLU A 141 9.13 -18.36 -16.53
N ALA A 142 9.34 -17.23 -17.22
CA ALA A 142 9.75 -17.22 -18.62
C ALA A 142 11.15 -17.84 -18.87
N SER A 143 12.08 -17.76 -17.91
CA SER A 143 13.40 -18.39 -18.04
C SER A 143 13.35 -19.92 -17.87
N LEU A 144 12.35 -20.45 -17.14
CA LEU A 144 12.05 -21.87 -17.10
C LEU A 144 11.40 -22.35 -18.40
N LEU A 145 10.58 -21.50 -19.04
CA LEU A 145 9.94 -21.81 -20.32
C LEU A 145 10.89 -21.75 -21.51
N TYR A 146 11.83 -20.82 -21.49
CA TYR A 146 12.76 -20.55 -22.60
C TYR A 146 14.22 -20.59 -22.10
N PRO A 147 14.73 -21.75 -21.66
CA PRO A 147 16.07 -21.86 -21.07
C PRO A 147 17.21 -21.56 -22.06
N GLU A 148 16.94 -21.55 -23.36
CA GLU A 148 17.86 -21.14 -24.41
C GLU A 148 18.11 -19.62 -24.43
N VAL A 149 17.21 -18.82 -23.87
CA VAL A 149 17.34 -17.36 -23.82
C VAL A 149 18.38 -16.98 -22.77
N ARG A 150 19.57 -16.59 -23.23
CA ARG A 150 20.63 -16.08 -22.35
C ARG A 150 20.33 -14.65 -21.93
N CYS A 151 19.75 -14.48 -20.76
CA CYS A 151 19.57 -13.17 -20.14
C CYS A 151 20.94 -12.48 -19.95
N THR A 152 20.98 -11.17 -20.23
CA THR A 152 22.19 -10.37 -19.97
C THR A 152 22.44 -10.34 -18.46
N ARG A 153 23.63 -10.78 -18.03
CA ARG A 153 24.03 -10.66 -16.63
C ARG A 153 24.22 -9.19 -16.28
N MET A 154 23.78 -8.78 -15.09
CA MET A 154 23.89 -7.38 -14.68
C MET A 154 25.35 -6.89 -14.65
N GLU A 155 26.31 -7.77 -14.37
CA GLU A 155 27.74 -7.50 -14.51
C GLU A 155 28.14 -7.09 -15.95
N ASP A 156 27.62 -7.77 -16.96
CA ASP A 156 27.89 -7.45 -18.37
C ASP A 156 27.16 -6.18 -18.84
N TYR A 157 26.00 -5.90 -18.26
CA TYR A 157 25.29 -4.64 -18.48
C TYR A 157 26.07 -3.45 -17.89
N MET A 158 26.60 -3.57 -16.67
CA MET A 158 27.35 -2.52 -15.98
C MET A 158 28.65 -2.14 -16.69
N LYS A 159 29.29 -3.08 -17.39
CA LYS A 159 30.48 -2.80 -18.25
C LYS A 159 30.22 -1.79 -19.36
N ARG A 160 28.96 -1.47 -19.69
CA ARG A 160 28.63 -0.44 -20.69
C ARG A 160 28.87 0.99 -20.20
N TYR A 161 29.07 1.16 -18.89
CA TYR A 161 29.28 2.45 -18.23
C TYR A 161 30.71 2.63 -17.70
N LEU A 162 31.59 1.65 -17.96
CA LEU A 162 33.03 1.69 -17.69
C LEU A 162 33.77 1.88 -19.01
#